data_AF-A0A6L6IU79-F1
#
_entry.id   AF-A0A6L6IU79-F1
#
_cell.length_a   1.000
_cell.length_b   1.000
_cell.length_c   1.000
_cell.angle_alpha   90.00
_cell.angle_beta   90.00
_cell.angle_gamma   90.00
#
_symmetry.space_group_name_H-M   'P 1'
#
loop_
_entity.id
_entity.type
_entity.pdbx_description
1 polymer ?
#
loop_
_entity_poly.entity_id
_entity_poly.type
_entity_poly.pdbx_seq_one_letter_code
_entity_poly.pdbx_strand_id
1 'polypeptide(L)'
;MKYNKILNKFPFFMLALILSSKSSANNIPNPQFSDYQVPVSQGPFEEKLHLTKLQGKYSLYWKNKTQEQLTRSVNFAGHYRIYTIFGGHGEECKNDNWVCGWVLDKQTGKVVATLPADDNGSSIYADIADNGTPTGLPFQMDAFKNSSMIAITGQSIPAMNKTEEAPVCKTVIFNFNGNKYIRLIESLAGCD
;
A
#
# COMPACT_ATOMS: atom_id res chain seq x y z
N MET A 1 35.93 79.11 -22.61
CA MET A 1 35.43 77.87 -21.98
C MET A 1 34.06 77.57 -22.59
N LYS A 2 33.96 76.56 -23.46
CA LYS A 2 32.79 76.30 -24.32
C LYS A 2 31.69 75.58 -23.54
N TYR A 3 30.49 76.15 -23.57
CA TYR A 3 29.23 75.58 -23.09
C TYR A 3 28.66 74.65 -24.18
N ASN A 4 28.31 73.40 -23.84
CA ASN A 4 27.54 72.51 -24.72
C ASN A 4 26.18 72.21 -24.08
N LYS A 5 25.12 72.51 -24.83
CA LYS A 5 23.73 72.08 -24.59
C LYS A 5 23.48 70.73 -25.28
N ILE A 6 22.28 70.17 -24.98
CA ILE A 6 21.46 69.20 -25.75
C ILE A 6 21.65 67.74 -25.27
N LEU A 7 20.64 66.89 -24.96
CA LEU A 7 19.20 66.82 -25.20
C LEU A 7 18.52 65.86 -24.18
N ASN A 8 17.31 66.22 -23.75
CA ASN A 8 16.09 65.42 -23.52
C ASN A 8 16.13 63.87 -23.41
N LYS A 9 15.42 63.31 -22.40
CA LYS A 9 14.36 62.27 -22.52
C LYS A 9 13.94 61.71 -21.14
N PHE A 10 12.68 61.95 -20.75
CA PHE A 10 11.95 61.13 -19.76
C PHE A 10 11.90 59.67 -20.26
N PRO A 11 11.91 58.66 -19.37
CA PRO A 11 10.62 58.01 -19.11
C PRO A 11 10.44 57.31 -17.74
N PHE A 12 9.16 57.05 -17.44
CA PHE A 12 8.60 55.87 -16.78
C PHE A 12 8.85 55.60 -15.28
N PHE A 13 7.83 56.01 -14.52
CA PHE A 13 7.23 55.32 -13.38
C PHE A 13 7.30 53.79 -13.49
N MET A 14 7.91 53.11 -12.52
CA MET A 14 7.60 51.71 -12.19
C MET A 14 7.96 51.44 -10.72
N LEU A 15 6.97 51.66 -9.86
CA LEU A 15 6.99 51.24 -8.46
C LEU A 15 6.79 49.72 -8.43
N ALA A 16 7.88 48.95 -8.42
CA ALA A 16 7.83 47.51 -8.24
C ALA A 16 7.55 47.19 -6.76
N LEU A 17 6.26 47.18 -6.39
CA LEU A 17 5.78 46.52 -5.18
C LEU A 17 5.98 45.02 -5.37
N ILE A 18 7.08 44.51 -4.83
CA ILE A 18 7.33 43.07 -4.73
C ILE A 18 6.34 42.52 -3.71
N LEU A 19 5.16 42.11 -4.19
CA LEU A 19 4.24 41.24 -3.46
C LEU A 19 4.94 39.89 -3.31
N SER A 20 5.66 39.73 -2.20
CA SER A 20 6.13 38.43 -1.75
C SER A 20 4.91 37.59 -1.36
N SER A 21 4.38 36.84 -2.31
CA SER A 21 3.38 35.80 -2.09
C SER A 21 3.99 34.77 -1.15
N LYS A 22 3.58 34.77 0.12
CA LYS A 22 3.82 33.63 0.99
C LYS A 22 2.97 32.48 0.48
N SER A 23 3.57 31.60 -0.32
CA SER A 23 3.00 30.28 -0.58
C SER A 23 2.96 29.53 0.75
N SER A 24 1.77 29.45 1.35
CA SER A 24 1.55 28.46 2.41
C SER A 24 1.51 27.11 1.72
N ALA A 25 2.60 26.36 1.83
CA ALA A 25 2.53 24.92 1.60
C ALA A 25 1.55 24.38 2.64
N ASN A 26 0.38 23.92 2.20
CA ASN A 26 -0.48 23.12 3.04
C ASN A 26 0.28 21.83 3.32
N ASN A 27 0.92 21.74 4.48
CA ASN A 27 1.46 20.47 4.98
C ASN A 27 0.26 19.54 5.21
N ILE A 28 -0.08 18.74 4.19
CA ILE A 28 -1.04 17.65 4.36
C ILE A 28 -0.41 16.70 5.37
N PRO A 29 -1.00 16.50 6.57
CA PRO A 29 -0.43 15.60 7.56
C PRO A 29 -0.35 14.19 6.99
N ASN A 30 0.72 13.45 7.30
CA ASN A 30 0.83 12.05 6.93
C ASN A 30 -0.33 11.26 7.59
N PRO A 31 -1.08 10.43 6.82
CA PRO A 31 -2.23 9.72 7.34
C PRO A 31 -1.83 8.78 8.50
N GLN A 32 -2.61 8.80 9.57
CA GLN A 32 -2.43 7.96 10.74
C GLN A 32 -3.52 6.90 10.84
N PHE A 33 -3.25 5.75 11.46
CA PHE A 33 -4.25 4.69 11.65
C PHE A 33 -5.48 5.18 12.45
N SER A 34 -5.30 6.19 13.30
CA SER A 34 -6.36 6.87 14.06
C SER A 34 -7.34 7.68 13.19
N ASP A 35 -6.93 8.05 11.97
CA ASP A 35 -7.78 8.84 11.06
C ASP A 35 -8.80 7.95 10.32
N TYR A 36 -8.57 6.63 10.32
CA TYR A 36 -9.34 5.62 9.59
C TYR A 36 -9.98 4.60 10.54
N GLN A 37 -10.50 5.07 11.69
CA GLN A 37 -11.11 4.19 12.68
C GLN A 37 -12.39 3.52 12.17
N VAL A 38 -12.53 2.24 12.49
CA VAL A 38 -13.74 1.46 12.21
C VAL A 38 -14.18 0.66 13.45
N PRO A 39 -15.49 0.48 13.68
CA PRO A 39 -16.00 -0.34 14.77
C PRO A 39 -15.53 -1.79 14.64
N VAL A 40 -15.08 -2.39 15.75
CA VAL A 40 -14.66 -3.78 15.80
C VAL A 40 -15.85 -4.68 16.10
N SER A 41 -16.20 -5.55 15.15
CA SER A 41 -17.28 -6.52 15.34
C SER A 41 -16.87 -7.59 16.35
N GLN A 42 -17.83 -8.03 17.16
CA GLN A 42 -17.66 -9.15 18.10
C GLN A 42 -18.32 -10.44 17.61
N GLY A 43 -18.89 -10.44 16.39
CA GLY A 43 -19.58 -11.58 15.79
C GLY A 43 -21.11 -11.49 15.86
N PRO A 44 -21.82 -12.60 15.55
CA PRO A 44 -21.28 -13.91 15.21
C PRO A 44 -20.48 -13.90 13.90
N PHE A 45 -19.51 -14.81 13.80
CA PHE A 45 -18.67 -14.97 12.61
C PHE A 45 -18.97 -16.29 11.92
N GLU A 46 -18.82 -16.31 10.60
CA GLU A 46 -18.92 -17.50 9.79
C GLU A 46 -17.74 -18.45 10.09
N GLU A 47 -18.05 -19.74 10.12
CA GLU A 47 -17.09 -20.81 10.42
C GLU A 47 -16.65 -21.54 9.15
N LYS A 48 -17.41 -21.43 8.06
CA LYS A 48 -17.14 -22.13 6.80
C LYS A 48 -16.63 -21.19 5.72
N LEU A 49 -15.57 -21.60 5.06
CA LEU A 49 -15.02 -20.88 3.92
C LEU A 49 -15.92 -21.04 2.68
N HIS A 50 -16.37 -19.91 2.14
CA HIS A 50 -17.17 -19.84 0.92
C HIS A 50 -16.29 -19.48 -0.29
N LEU A 51 -15.99 -20.50 -1.10
CA LEU A 51 -15.09 -20.37 -2.24
C LEU A 51 -15.80 -19.89 -3.51
N THR A 52 -15.15 -19.01 -4.25
CA THR A 52 -15.51 -18.73 -5.65
C THR A 52 -15.10 -19.88 -6.57
N LYS A 53 -15.61 -19.90 -7.81
CA LYS A 53 -15.20 -20.89 -8.84
C LYS A 53 -13.68 -20.89 -9.08
N LEU A 54 -13.03 -19.73 -8.99
CA LEU A 54 -11.58 -19.62 -9.14
C LEU A 54 -10.86 -20.22 -7.92
N GLN A 55 -11.24 -19.81 -6.71
CA GLN A 55 -10.64 -20.32 -5.47
C GLN A 55 -10.91 -21.82 -5.26
N GLY A 56 -11.99 -22.34 -5.82
CA GLY A 56 -12.26 -23.78 -5.89
C GLY A 56 -11.14 -24.57 -6.59
N LYS A 57 -10.36 -23.93 -7.46
CA LYS A 57 -9.20 -24.53 -8.16
C LYS A 57 -7.87 -24.36 -7.43
N TYR A 58 -7.81 -23.53 -6.38
CA TYR A 58 -6.58 -23.34 -5.62
C TYR A 58 -6.17 -24.62 -4.89
N SER A 59 -4.91 -24.67 -4.48
CA SER A 59 -4.33 -25.82 -3.80
C SER A 59 -5.10 -26.20 -2.53
N LEU A 60 -4.96 -27.47 -2.14
CA LEU A 60 -5.46 -27.93 -0.85
C LEU A 60 -4.75 -27.22 0.32
N TYR A 61 -3.46 -26.91 0.14
CA TYR A 61 -2.68 -26.15 1.12
C TYR A 61 -3.33 -24.80 1.42
N TRP A 62 -3.62 -24.02 0.38
CA TRP A 62 -4.27 -22.72 0.51
C TRP A 62 -5.65 -22.85 1.15
N LYS A 63 -6.47 -23.82 0.74
CA LYS A 63 -7.82 -24.02 1.31
C LYS A 63 -7.76 -24.30 2.80
N ASN A 64 -6.87 -25.20 3.22
CA ASN A 64 -6.68 -25.54 4.63
C ASN A 64 -6.18 -24.35 5.44
N LYS A 65 -5.19 -23.61 4.91
CA LYS A 65 -4.68 -22.41 5.57
C LYS A 65 -5.72 -21.31 5.67
N THR A 66 -6.49 -21.08 4.62
CA THR A 66 -7.56 -20.06 4.61
C THR A 66 -8.66 -20.41 5.61
N GLN A 67 -9.06 -21.68 5.68
CA GLN A 67 -10.02 -22.17 6.67
C GLN A 67 -9.49 -22.04 8.12
N GLU A 68 -8.20 -22.34 8.34
CA GLU A 68 -7.52 -22.12 9.62
C GLU A 68 -7.53 -20.63 10.02
N GLN A 69 -7.29 -19.73 9.07
CA GLN A 69 -7.33 -18.29 9.33
C GLN A 69 -8.76 -17.81 9.61
N LEU A 70 -9.78 -18.36 8.95
CA LEU A 70 -11.17 -18.01 9.19
C LEU A 70 -11.61 -18.24 10.65
N THR A 71 -11.06 -19.23 11.35
CA THR A 71 -11.40 -19.49 12.75
C THR A 71 -10.67 -18.59 13.74
N ARG A 72 -9.60 -17.90 13.33
CA ARG A 72 -8.84 -16.97 14.18
C ARG A 72 -9.59 -15.64 14.36
N SER A 73 -9.16 -14.86 15.35
CA SER A 73 -9.75 -13.55 15.67
C SER A 73 -9.58 -12.54 14.53
N VAL A 74 -10.48 -11.55 14.48
CA VAL A 74 -10.34 -10.36 13.61
C VAL A 74 -9.01 -9.65 13.92
N ASN A 75 -8.33 -9.18 12.88
CA ASN A 75 -7.11 -8.37 13.02
C ASN A 75 -7.09 -7.16 12.10
N PHE A 76 -8.14 -6.93 11.30
CA PHE A 76 -8.16 -5.87 10.30
C PHE A 76 -9.56 -5.29 10.09
N ALA A 77 -9.65 -3.97 9.92
CA ALA A 77 -10.82 -3.28 9.37
C ALA A 77 -12.19 -3.68 9.97
N GLY A 78 -12.24 -3.84 11.29
CA GLY A 78 -13.46 -4.06 12.07
C GLY A 78 -13.85 -5.53 12.18
N HIS A 79 -14.16 -6.16 11.06
CA HIS A 79 -14.61 -7.55 10.99
C HIS A 79 -13.82 -8.40 10.00
N TYR A 80 -12.72 -7.87 9.45
CA TYR A 80 -11.89 -8.62 8.53
C TYR A 80 -10.73 -9.30 9.26
N ARG A 81 -10.20 -10.33 8.60
CA ARG A 81 -8.89 -10.88 8.93
C ARG A 81 -8.01 -10.84 7.69
N ILE A 82 -6.87 -10.18 7.80
CA ILE A 82 -5.81 -10.24 6.80
C ILE A 82 -4.73 -11.22 7.24
N TYR A 83 -4.20 -11.99 6.32
CA TYR A 83 -3.09 -12.91 6.56
C TYR A 83 -2.25 -13.06 5.30
N THR A 84 -1.01 -13.50 5.50
CA THR A 84 -0.06 -13.83 4.44
C THR A 84 0.43 -15.27 4.56
N ILE A 85 0.92 -15.81 3.45
CA ILE A 85 1.66 -17.07 3.37
C ILE A 85 2.90 -16.87 2.49
N PHE A 86 3.94 -17.64 2.75
CA PHE A 86 5.00 -17.85 1.78
C PHE A 86 4.51 -18.77 0.66
N GLY A 87 4.99 -18.53 -0.56
CA GLY A 87 4.65 -19.30 -1.74
C GLY A 87 5.30 -20.69 -1.76
N GLY A 88 5.26 -21.33 -2.93
CA GLY A 88 5.76 -22.70 -3.11
C GLY A 88 4.69 -23.79 -3.05
N HIS A 89 3.43 -23.40 -2.88
CA HIS A 89 2.36 -24.32 -2.49
C HIS A 89 1.11 -24.28 -3.37
N GLY A 90 1.26 -23.98 -4.66
CA GLY A 90 0.17 -23.95 -5.63
C GLY A 90 0.33 -22.81 -6.62
N GLU A 91 -0.42 -22.83 -7.71
CA GLU A 91 -0.32 -21.77 -8.73
C GLU A 91 -0.83 -20.40 -8.22
N GLU A 92 -1.63 -20.37 -7.15
CA GLU A 92 -2.10 -19.12 -6.52
C GLU A 92 -1.00 -18.37 -5.76
N CYS A 93 0.09 -19.04 -5.38
CA CYS A 93 1.28 -18.44 -4.77
C CYS A 93 2.49 -19.33 -5.05
N LYS A 94 3.02 -19.20 -6.27
CA LYS A 94 3.83 -20.23 -6.91
C LYS A 94 5.24 -20.40 -6.38
N ASN A 95 5.98 -19.31 -6.20
CA ASN A 95 7.42 -19.39 -5.91
C ASN A 95 7.70 -19.24 -4.41
N ASP A 96 8.68 -19.97 -3.91
CA ASP A 96 9.00 -20.04 -2.48
C ASP A 96 9.43 -18.69 -1.87
N ASN A 97 9.96 -17.77 -2.69
CA ASN A 97 10.35 -16.43 -2.27
C ASN A 97 9.21 -15.39 -2.36
N TRP A 98 7.99 -15.83 -2.70
CA TRP A 98 6.82 -14.97 -2.78
C TRP A 98 6.12 -14.87 -1.43
N VAL A 99 5.61 -13.69 -1.14
CA VAL A 99 4.63 -13.43 -0.10
C VAL A 99 3.31 -13.08 -0.76
N CYS A 100 2.30 -13.90 -0.52
CA CYS A 100 0.93 -13.67 -0.96
C CYS A 100 0.03 -13.47 0.25
N GLY A 101 -1.01 -12.67 0.12
CA GLY A 101 -1.96 -12.44 1.21
C GLY A 101 -3.38 -12.26 0.74
N TRP A 102 -4.31 -12.49 1.66
CA TRP A 102 -5.74 -12.42 1.43
C TRP A 102 -6.45 -11.78 2.62
N VAL A 103 -7.57 -11.14 2.31
CA VAL A 103 -8.50 -10.59 3.29
C VAL A 103 -9.74 -11.47 3.36
N LEU A 104 -10.00 -12.02 4.53
CA LEU A 104 -11.22 -12.74 4.88
C LEU A 104 -12.23 -11.79 5.50
N ASP A 105 -13.43 -11.76 4.94
CA ASP A 105 -14.60 -11.24 5.63
C ASP A 105 -15.10 -12.31 6.61
N LYS A 106 -14.97 -12.04 7.91
CA LYS A 106 -15.38 -12.97 8.96
C LYS A 106 -16.89 -13.11 9.09
N GLN A 107 -17.67 -12.15 8.60
CA GLN A 107 -19.13 -12.22 8.66
C GLN A 107 -19.69 -13.11 7.57
N THR A 108 -19.03 -13.16 6.40
CA THR A 108 -19.52 -13.92 5.25
C THR A 108 -18.71 -15.17 4.93
N GLY A 109 -17.56 -15.37 5.58
CA GLY A 109 -16.65 -16.49 5.31
C GLY A 109 -16.01 -16.45 3.93
N LYS A 110 -15.99 -15.29 3.27
CA LYS A 110 -15.45 -15.10 1.91
C LYS A 110 -14.08 -14.43 1.95
N VAL A 111 -13.23 -14.81 0.99
CA VAL A 111 -12.04 -14.03 0.66
C VAL A 111 -12.44 -12.89 -0.28
N VAL A 112 -12.26 -11.64 0.17
CA VAL A 112 -12.77 -10.43 -0.51
C VAL A 112 -11.70 -9.62 -1.23
N ALA A 113 -10.43 -9.80 -0.88
CA ALA A 113 -9.29 -9.15 -1.53
C ALA A 113 -8.01 -9.97 -1.38
N THR A 114 -7.04 -9.73 -2.26
CA THR A 114 -5.63 -10.06 -2.05
C THR A 114 -4.91 -8.90 -1.35
N LEU A 115 -3.58 -8.94 -1.24
CA LEU A 115 -2.80 -7.73 -0.92
C LEU A 115 -3.04 -6.63 -1.99
N PRO A 116 -2.83 -5.35 -1.65
CA PRO A 116 -2.81 -4.28 -2.64
C PRO A 116 -1.92 -4.62 -3.84
N ALA A 117 -2.43 -4.37 -5.03
CA ALA A 117 -1.63 -4.51 -6.24
C ALA A 117 -0.74 -3.28 -6.43
N ASP A 118 0.45 -3.50 -7.00
CA ASP A 118 1.28 -2.42 -7.51
C ASP A 118 0.71 -1.82 -8.81
N ASP A 119 1.39 -0.81 -9.34
CA ASP A 119 0.98 -0.14 -10.59
C ASP A 119 1.04 -1.07 -11.81
N ASN A 120 1.76 -2.19 -11.70
CA ASN A 120 1.84 -3.25 -12.71
C ASN A 120 0.78 -4.35 -12.50
N GLY A 121 -0.09 -4.22 -11.48
CA GLY A 121 -1.17 -5.15 -11.19
C GLY A 121 -0.78 -6.37 -10.37
N SER A 122 0.44 -6.44 -9.83
CA SER A 122 0.87 -7.54 -8.98
C SER A 122 0.53 -7.31 -7.52
N SER A 123 -0.16 -8.27 -6.92
CA SER A 123 -0.41 -8.34 -5.46
C SER A 123 0.53 -9.34 -4.76
N ILE A 124 1.65 -9.68 -5.39
CA ILE A 124 2.64 -10.63 -4.88
C ILE A 124 3.89 -9.85 -4.53
N TYR A 125 4.41 -10.11 -3.33
CA TYR A 125 5.58 -9.44 -2.80
C TYR A 125 6.75 -10.43 -2.69
N ALA A 126 7.97 -9.93 -2.59
CA ALA A 126 9.16 -10.75 -2.37
C ALA A 126 9.89 -10.33 -1.09
N ASP A 127 10.47 -11.32 -0.42
CA ASP A 127 11.51 -11.09 0.58
C ASP A 127 12.87 -11.07 -0.16
N ILE A 128 13.58 -9.93 -0.21
CA ILE A 128 14.91 -9.83 -0.83
C ILE A 128 15.94 -9.27 0.15
N ALA A 129 17.12 -9.90 0.16
CA ALA A 129 18.38 -9.25 0.48
C ALA A 129 19.25 -9.26 -0.78
N ASP A 130 19.78 -8.11 -1.20
CA ASP A 130 20.57 -7.95 -2.45
C ASP A 130 21.90 -8.74 -2.46
N ASN A 131 22.29 -9.39 -1.37
CA ASN A 131 23.60 -10.03 -1.20
C ASN A 131 23.61 -11.40 -0.49
N GLY A 132 22.45 -12.02 -0.25
CA GLY A 132 22.38 -13.33 0.43
C GLY A 132 22.63 -13.32 1.94
N THR A 133 22.53 -12.17 2.62
CA THR A 133 22.62 -12.06 4.10
C THR A 133 21.30 -11.56 4.73
N PRO A 134 20.81 -12.11 5.85
CA PRO A 134 19.57 -11.63 6.49
C PRO A 134 19.78 -10.26 7.18
N THR A 135 19.09 -9.20 6.73
CA THR A 135 19.21 -7.83 7.30
C THR A 135 17.95 -7.26 7.97
N GLY A 136 16.75 -7.82 7.73
CA GLY A 136 15.45 -7.33 8.26
C GLY A 136 14.91 -6.07 7.55
N LEU A 137 13.60 -5.80 7.45
CA LEU A 137 12.53 -6.68 6.95
C LEU A 137 12.32 -6.38 5.45
N PRO A 138 12.52 -7.33 4.53
CA PRO A 138 11.81 -7.34 3.28
C PRO A 138 10.41 -7.94 3.52
N PHE A 139 9.38 -7.24 3.04
CA PHE A 139 7.95 -7.40 3.38
C PHE A 139 7.57 -7.28 4.88
N GLN A 140 6.95 -6.14 5.24
CA GLN A 140 6.22 -5.90 6.47
C GLN A 140 4.79 -5.45 6.16
N MET A 141 3.85 -5.84 7.00
CA MET A 141 2.45 -5.41 6.91
C MET A 141 1.93 -4.98 8.28
N ASP A 142 1.58 -3.71 8.40
CA ASP A 142 0.93 -3.16 9.59
C ASP A 142 -0.56 -2.97 9.32
N ALA A 143 -1.38 -3.71 10.06
CA ALA A 143 -2.83 -3.70 9.96
C ALA A 143 -3.43 -3.87 11.35
N PHE A 144 -4.52 -3.15 11.63
CA PHE A 144 -5.16 -3.15 12.94
C PHE A 144 -6.65 -3.44 12.85
N LYS A 145 -7.18 -4.15 13.84
CA LYS A 145 -8.60 -4.52 13.89
C LYS A 145 -9.55 -3.32 13.91
N ASN A 146 -9.11 -2.18 14.43
CA ASN A 146 -9.90 -0.96 14.55
C ASN A 146 -9.56 0.09 13.49
N SER A 147 -8.79 -0.25 12.46
CA SER A 147 -8.46 0.69 11.37
C SER A 147 -8.70 0.04 10.02
N SER A 148 -9.28 0.80 9.09
CA SER A 148 -9.34 0.39 7.67
C SER A 148 -8.05 0.71 6.91
N MET A 149 -7.08 1.35 7.57
CA MET A 149 -5.78 1.61 6.98
C MET A 149 -4.87 0.39 7.09
N ILE A 150 -4.02 0.21 6.07
CA ILE A 150 -2.97 -0.81 6.02
C ILE A 150 -1.70 -0.15 5.49
N ALA A 151 -0.57 -0.42 6.12
CA ALA A 151 0.75 -0.07 5.60
C ALA A 151 1.47 -1.34 5.15
N ILE A 152 2.05 -1.30 3.97
CA ILE A 152 2.89 -2.39 3.45
C ILE A 152 4.25 -1.78 3.12
N THR A 153 5.29 -2.32 3.75
CA THR A 153 6.68 -2.04 3.41
C THR A 153 7.21 -3.25 2.67
N GLY A 154 7.77 -3.06 1.48
CA GLY A 154 8.35 -4.17 0.74
C GLY A 154 8.36 -3.90 -0.75
N GLN A 155 8.62 -4.96 -1.50
CA GLN A 155 8.78 -4.89 -2.93
C GLN A 155 7.78 -5.82 -3.60
N SER A 156 6.88 -5.25 -4.40
CA SER A 156 6.01 -6.05 -5.26
C SER A 156 6.84 -6.67 -6.39
N ILE A 157 6.47 -7.86 -6.82
CA ILE A 157 7.07 -8.55 -7.95
C ILE A 157 6.26 -8.17 -9.18
N PRO A 158 6.78 -7.40 -10.14
CA PRO A 158 6.00 -6.92 -11.27
C PRO A 158 5.29 -8.08 -12.00
N ALA A 159 3.99 -7.93 -12.30
CA ALA A 159 3.20 -8.98 -12.96
C ALA A 159 3.60 -9.19 -14.43
N MET A 160 4.35 -8.26 -15.01
CA MET A 160 4.95 -8.36 -16.34
C MET A 160 6.43 -8.00 -16.27
N ASN A 161 7.25 -8.66 -17.09
CA ASN A 161 8.65 -8.30 -17.36
C ASN A 161 8.74 -6.98 -18.15
N LYS A 162 8.14 -5.90 -17.62
CA LYS A 162 8.02 -4.61 -18.29
C LYS A 162 8.77 -3.51 -17.53
N THR A 163 10.02 -3.75 -17.17
CA THR A 163 11.07 -2.73 -17.15
C THR A 163 12.41 -3.36 -16.77
N GLU A 164 13.48 -2.82 -17.33
CA GLU A 164 14.87 -3.03 -16.90
C GLU A 164 15.19 -2.37 -15.54
N GLU A 165 14.17 -1.84 -14.86
CA GLU A 165 14.31 -1.16 -13.58
C GLU A 165 14.24 -2.18 -12.45
N ALA A 166 15.28 -2.17 -11.63
CA ALA A 166 15.31 -2.99 -10.43
C ALA A 166 14.09 -2.65 -9.56
N PRO A 167 13.33 -3.65 -9.12
CA PRO A 167 12.16 -3.41 -8.28
C PRO A 167 12.59 -2.72 -6.97
N VAL A 168 11.88 -1.65 -6.60
CA VAL A 168 12.27 -0.77 -5.48
C VAL A 168 11.43 -1.09 -4.25
N CYS A 169 12.11 -1.32 -3.12
CA CYS A 169 11.44 -1.48 -1.83
C CYS A 169 10.83 -0.14 -1.38
N LYS A 170 9.55 -0.16 -1.01
CA LYS A 170 8.81 1.05 -0.62
C LYS A 170 7.79 0.77 0.46
N THR A 171 7.43 1.81 1.20
CA THR A 171 6.27 1.78 2.11
C THR A 171 5.10 2.46 1.42
N VAL A 172 3.98 1.76 1.29
CA VAL A 172 2.74 2.31 0.74
C VAL A 172 1.63 2.14 1.76
N ILE A 173 0.91 3.23 2.01
CA ILE A 173 -0.25 3.24 2.90
C ILE A 173 -1.52 3.26 2.06
N PHE A 174 -2.46 2.40 2.42
CA PHE A 174 -3.75 2.29 1.74
C PHE A 174 -4.91 2.40 2.73
N ASN A 175 -6.02 2.95 2.27
CA ASN A 175 -7.33 2.78 2.90
C ASN A 175 -8.08 1.63 2.23
N PHE A 176 -8.55 0.66 3.01
CA PHE A 176 -9.35 -0.47 2.54
C PHE A 176 -10.84 -0.19 2.69
N ASN A 177 -11.62 -0.45 1.64
CA ASN A 177 -13.07 -0.21 1.64
C ASN A 177 -13.91 -1.50 1.56
N GLY A 178 -13.34 -2.64 1.97
CA GLY A 178 -14.01 -3.94 2.01
C GLY A 178 -13.64 -4.89 0.88
N ASN A 179 -13.19 -4.38 -0.27
CA ASN A 179 -12.69 -5.22 -1.37
C ASN A 179 -11.62 -4.56 -2.24
N LYS A 180 -11.33 -3.27 -2.03
CA LYS A 180 -10.34 -2.51 -2.78
C LYS A 180 -9.48 -1.67 -1.83
N TYR A 181 -8.34 -1.25 -2.35
CA TYR A 181 -7.38 -0.39 -1.67
C TYR A 181 -7.30 0.95 -2.40
N ILE A 182 -7.37 2.03 -1.65
CA ILE A 182 -7.12 3.39 -2.13
C ILE A 182 -5.75 3.79 -1.60
N ARG A 183 -4.78 4.00 -2.48
CA ARG A 183 -3.44 4.48 -2.11
C ARG A 183 -3.57 5.88 -1.50
N LEU A 184 -3.00 6.07 -0.31
CA LEU A 184 -3.00 7.36 0.40
C LEU A 184 -1.67 8.08 0.22
N ILE A 185 -0.56 7.38 0.50
CA ILE A 185 0.80 7.91 0.36
C ILE A 185 1.78 6.77 0.07
N GLU A 186 2.90 7.13 -0.53
CA GLU A 186 4.01 6.24 -0.85
C GLU A 186 5.34 6.89 -0.43
N SER A 187 6.24 6.11 0.17
CA SER A 187 7.59 6.50 0.53
C SER A 187 8.59 5.52 -0.06
N LEU A 188 9.52 6.03 -0.88
CA LEU A 188 10.62 5.26 -1.46
C LEU A 188 11.78 5.04 -0.47
N ALA A 189 11.81 5.76 0.65
CA ALA A 189 12.77 5.57 1.74
C ALA A 189 12.25 4.56 2.79
N GLY A 190 11.27 3.73 2.43
CA GLY A 190 10.52 2.90 3.38
C GLY A 190 11.29 1.71 3.95
N CYS A 191 12.45 1.39 3.37
CA CYS A 191 13.26 0.22 3.72
C CYS A 191 14.68 0.59 4.18
N ASP A 192 14.92 1.89 4.47
CA ASP A 192 16.18 2.43 5.00
C ASP A 192 16.23 2.42 6.54
#